data_AF-A0A4X2K8W3-F1
#
_entry.id   AF-A0A4X2K8W3-F1
#
_cell.length_a   1.000
_cell.length_b   1.000
_cell.length_c   1.000
_cell.angle_alpha   90.00
_cell.angle_beta   90.00
_cell.angle_gamma   90.00
#
_symmetry.space_group_name_H-M   'P 1'
#
loop_
_entity.id
_entity.type
_entity.pdbx_description
1 polymer ?
#
loop_
_entity_poly.entity_id
_entity_poly.type
_entity_poly.pdbx_seq_one_letter_code
_entity_poly.pdbx_strand_id
1 'polypeptide(L)'
;MRSSVATGSQNTVLTGRGGVFPQVTMSTLRRLREAPRHLLVCEKSNFGHVKSRHRQHVETHYHNYRVSFLIPECGILSKELKNLVMEIGPYYLVKNLPLHELIAHEFINNFVKKGSCYALTYNTNIDQDNTVALLPNVVTLDLMDSSFSPESKKYKRASWALNEKKPLKFNFLLAWHHEGAEESTVMSYFSKYQIQEHQPKIALSTIRDLQCPLLQSGELEGKPEESCSAPELFDWLGAVFSNVELNNQSFSFVSTYCCPQPSILVEKAYLCTITGFIVSEKICLLLEQLCHYFDDPKLTPWVTLSVQGFADSPVSWRENEHGFRKGGEHLYNFVVFSNQDYWLQMAVGANDDCPP
;
A
#
# COMPACT_ATOMS: atom_id res chain seq x y z
N MET A 1 -8.70 16.61 -56.75
CA MET A 1 -7.47 16.93 -57.51
C MET A 1 -6.38 17.28 -56.51
N ARG A 2 -5.24 16.58 -56.60
CA ARG A 2 -4.03 16.78 -55.81
C ARG A 2 -3.36 18.11 -56.17
N SER A 3 -2.68 18.73 -55.21
CA SER A 3 -1.27 19.05 -55.42
C SER A 3 -0.55 19.18 -54.07
N SER A 4 0.55 18.43 -53.97
CA SER A 4 1.56 18.45 -52.92
C SER A 4 2.67 19.43 -53.31
N VAL A 5 3.30 20.08 -52.33
CA VAL A 5 4.64 20.65 -52.51
C VAL A 5 5.57 20.00 -51.49
N ALA A 6 6.57 19.30 -52.01
CA ALA A 6 7.66 18.70 -51.26
C ALA A 6 8.88 19.63 -51.34
N THR A 7 9.51 19.91 -50.21
CA THR A 7 10.87 20.47 -50.15
C THR A 7 11.79 19.37 -49.65
N GLY A 8 12.58 18.80 -50.57
CA GLY A 8 13.63 17.85 -50.25
C GLY A 8 14.91 18.58 -49.86
N SER A 9 15.56 18.13 -48.78
CA SER A 9 16.99 18.31 -48.58
C SER A 9 17.66 16.94 -48.72
N GLN A 10 18.48 16.82 -49.75
CA GLN A 10 19.39 15.71 -49.95
C GLN A 10 20.48 15.78 -48.87
N ASN A 11 20.80 14.67 -48.23
CA ASN A 11 22.13 14.47 -47.66
C ASN A 11 22.65 13.09 -48.04
N THR A 12 23.76 13.16 -48.77
CA THR A 12 24.48 12.11 -49.46
C THR A 12 25.14 11.14 -48.48
N VAL A 13 25.01 9.85 -48.78
CA VAL A 13 25.67 8.74 -48.09
C VAL A 13 27.16 8.74 -48.42
N LEU A 14 28.03 8.80 -47.39
CA LEU A 14 29.43 8.42 -47.48
C LEU A 14 29.60 7.01 -46.88
N THR A 15 30.01 6.08 -47.73
CA THR A 15 30.30 4.68 -47.40
C THR A 15 31.64 4.55 -46.69
N GLY A 16 31.62 4.04 -45.45
CA GLY A 16 32.80 3.58 -44.71
C GLY A 16 32.57 2.16 -44.19
N ARG A 17 33.45 1.22 -44.56
CA ARG A 17 33.44 -0.18 -44.12
C ARG A 17 33.65 -0.29 -42.61
N GLY A 18 32.83 -1.09 -41.92
CA GLY A 18 33.15 -1.62 -40.59
C GLY A 18 31.94 -1.87 -39.70
N GLY A 19 31.62 -3.15 -39.47
CA GLY A 19 30.71 -3.60 -38.41
C GLY A 19 29.22 -3.53 -38.78
N VAL A 20 28.58 -4.70 -38.90
CA VAL A 20 27.11 -4.80 -38.87
C VAL A 20 26.65 -4.48 -37.45
N PHE A 21 26.52 -3.20 -37.13
CA PHE A 21 25.67 -2.81 -35.99
C PHE A 21 24.22 -3.03 -36.42
N PRO A 22 23.39 -3.72 -35.61
CA PRO A 22 21.99 -3.87 -35.93
C PRO A 22 21.38 -2.47 -36.10
N GLN A 23 20.78 -2.20 -37.26
CA GLN A 23 20.00 -0.98 -37.47
C GLN A 23 18.90 -0.96 -36.41
N VAL A 24 19.08 -0.14 -35.39
CA VAL A 24 18.03 0.13 -34.39
C VAL A 24 16.90 0.79 -35.15
N THR A 25 15.84 0.04 -35.38
CA THR A 25 14.64 0.52 -36.08
C THR A 25 13.99 1.62 -35.26
N MET A 26 13.33 2.59 -35.90
CA MET A 26 12.56 3.64 -35.19
C MET A 26 11.57 3.05 -34.16
N SER A 27 11.11 1.81 -34.36
CA SER A 27 10.27 1.07 -33.40
C SER A 27 11.01 0.60 -32.14
N THR A 28 12.31 0.27 -32.23
CA THR A 28 13.13 -0.05 -31.04
C THR A 28 13.44 1.21 -30.22
N LEU A 29 13.64 2.36 -30.87
CA LEU A 29 13.79 3.65 -30.16
C LEU A 29 12.51 4.14 -29.49
N ARG A 30 11.33 3.77 -30.01
CA ARG A 30 10.02 4.12 -29.39
C ARG A 30 9.85 3.47 -28.03
N ARG A 31 10.16 2.18 -27.89
CA ARG A 31 10.06 1.46 -26.61
C ARG A 31 10.98 2.00 -25.52
N LEU A 32 12.07 2.68 -25.89
CA LEU A 32 12.97 3.34 -24.94
C LEU A 32 12.39 4.65 -24.39
N ARG A 33 11.41 5.26 -25.06
CA ARG A 33 10.73 6.49 -24.64
C ARG A 33 9.32 6.24 -24.09
N GLU A 34 8.80 5.02 -24.22
CA GLU A 34 7.50 4.65 -23.68
C GLU A 34 7.55 4.60 -22.15
N ALA A 35 6.68 5.38 -21.52
CA ALA A 35 6.54 5.36 -20.07
C ALA A 35 5.94 4.02 -19.61
N PRO A 36 6.41 3.47 -18.47
CA PRO A 36 5.73 2.34 -17.85
C PRO A 36 4.28 2.76 -17.53
N ARG A 37 3.34 1.83 -17.64
CA ARG A 37 1.96 2.08 -17.21
C ARG A 37 1.98 2.31 -15.70
N HIS A 38 1.40 3.41 -15.26
CA HIS A 38 1.14 3.74 -13.87
C HIS A 38 -0.22 4.41 -13.85
N LEU A 39 -1.04 4.08 -12.85
CA LEU A 39 -2.35 4.65 -12.69
C LEU A 39 -2.43 5.29 -11.30
N LEU A 40 -2.74 6.58 -11.29
CA LEU A 40 -3.12 7.30 -10.08
C LEU A 40 -4.60 7.64 -10.21
N VAL A 41 -5.41 7.15 -9.27
CA VAL A 41 -6.83 7.47 -9.18
C VAL A 41 -7.02 8.41 -8.00
N CYS A 42 -7.65 9.56 -8.23
CA CYS A 42 -7.96 10.55 -7.20
C CYS A 42 -9.48 10.73 -7.12
N GLU A 43 -10.04 10.44 -5.95
CA GLU A 43 -11.47 10.58 -5.68
C GLU A 43 -11.70 11.52 -4.51
N LYS A 44 -12.86 12.17 -4.49
CA LYS A 44 -13.34 12.95 -3.37
C LYS A 44 -14.64 12.34 -2.85
N SER A 45 -14.75 12.25 -1.54
CA SER A 45 -16.00 11.85 -0.88
C SER A 45 -16.05 12.44 0.52
N ASN A 46 -17.02 12.02 1.33
CA ASN A 46 -17.25 12.48 2.69
C ASN A 46 -17.47 11.27 3.61
N PHE A 47 -16.96 11.32 4.85
CA PHE A 47 -17.07 10.21 5.80
C PHE A 47 -18.52 9.93 6.22
N GLY A 48 -19.35 10.96 6.36
CA GLY A 48 -20.77 10.85 6.71
C GLY A 48 -21.69 10.47 5.55
N HIS A 49 -21.18 10.42 4.32
CA HIS A 49 -22.01 10.12 3.15
C HIS A 49 -22.34 8.62 3.06
N VAL A 50 -23.61 8.26 2.93
CA VAL A 50 -24.09 6.86 2.95
C VAL A 50 -23.51 5.95 1.85
N LYS A 51 -23.02 6.52 0.75
CA LYS A 51 -22.36 5.76 -0.34
C LYS A 51 -20.84 5.75 -0.23
N SER A 52 -20.28 6.35 0.82
CA SER A 52 -18.84 6.42 1.05
C SER A 52 -18.29 5.01 1.28
N ARG A 53 -17.24 4.64 0.56
CA ARG A 53 -16.62 3.31 0.63
C ARG A 53 -15.29 3.29 1.37
N HIS A 54 -14.92 4.37 2.05
CA HIS A 54 -13.62 4.51 2.74
C HIS A 54 -13.26 3.28 3.58
N ARG A 55 -14.21 2.78 4.39
CA ARG A 55 -14.02 1.58 5.22
C ARG A 55 -13.77 0.32 4.38
N GLN A 56 -14.58 0.13 3.34
CA GLN A 56 -14.42 -1.01 2.43
C GLN A 56 -13.07 -0.98 1.70
N HIS A 57 -12.55 0.19 1.29
CA HIS A 57 -11.24 0.30 0.65
C HIS A 57 -10.10 -0.13 1.57
N VAL A 58 -10.19 0.18 2.86
CA VAL A 58 -9.19 -0.23 3.86
C VAL A 58 -9.33 -1.74 4.17
N GLU A 59 -10.55 -2.23 4.40
CA GLU A 59 -10.81 -3.64 4.75
C GLU A 59 -10.50 -4.62 3.61
N THR A 60 -10.56 -4.16 2.35
CA THR A 60 -10.21 -4.98 1.17
C THR A 60 -8.75 -4.86 0.74
N HIS A 61 -7.92 -4.18 1.53
CA HIS A 61 -6.47 -4.11 1.36
C HIS A 61 -5.75 -4.90 2.47
N TYR A 62 -5.50 -6.18 2.18
CA TYR A 62 -5.21 -7.18 3.21
C TYR A 62 -3.79 -7.15 3.77
N HIS A 63 -2.78 -6.83 2.94
CA HIS A 63 -1.37 -6.92 3.34
C HIS A 63 -0.75 -5.53 3.40
N ASN A 64 -0.64 -4.98 4.60
CA ASN A 64 -0.12 -3.62 4.82
C ASN A 64 1.27 -3.68 5.47
N TYR A 65 2.25 -3.06 4.81
CA TYR A 65 3.64 -3.05 5.27
C TYR A 65 4.00 -1.77 6.04
N ARG A 66 3.64 -0.63 5.46
CA ARG A 66 3.99 0.69 6.00
C ARG A 66 2.76 1.57 6.08
N VAL A 67 2.47 2.09 7.26
CA VAL A 67 1.40 3.07 7.51
C VAL A 67 2.03 4.33 8.05
N SER A 68 1.83 5.47 7.39
CA SER A 68 2.34 6.76 7.83
C SER A 68 1.22 7.79 7.89
N PHE A 69 1.27 8.68 8.86
CA PHE A 69 0.34 9.82 8.93
C PHE A 69 1.09 11.11 9.26
N LEU A 70 0.64 12.20 8.66
CA LEU A 70 1.17 13.55 8.86
C LEU A 70 0.08 14.44 9.43
N ILE A 71 0.39 15.14 10.51
CA ILE A 71 -0.47 16.15 11.12
C ILE A 71 0.29 17.48 11.13
N PRO A 72 -0.02 18.41 10.21
CA PRO A 72 0.52 19.76 10.27
C PRO A 72 0.10 20.48 11.56
N GLU A 73 0.91 21.45 12.00
CA GLU A 73 0.67 22.27 13.19
C GLU A 73 0.46 21.47 14.48
N CYS A 74 1.05 20.28 14.56
CA CYS A 74 0.98 19.40 15.71
C CYS A 74 2.36 19.22 16.34
N GLY A 75 2.51 19.67 17.59
CA GLY A 75 3.72 19.45 18.39
C GLY A 75 3.68 18.19 19.26
N ILE A 76 2.48 17.77 19.69
CA ILE A 76 2.29 16.63 20.60
C ILE A 76 1.04 15.85 20.15
N LEU A 77 1.20 14.54 19.98
CA LEU A 77 0.12 13.62 19.66
C LEU A 77 -0.82 13.42 20.85
N SER A 78 -2.13 13.30 20.62
CA SER A 78 -3.09 12.96 21.68
C SER A 78 -2.76 11.61 22.32
N LYS A 79 -3.13 11.42 23.59
CA LYS A 79 -2.88 10.17 24.32
C LYS A 79 -3.58 8.98 23.66
N GLU A 80 -4.80 9.19 23.19
CA GLU A 80 -5.62 8.19 22.50
C GLU A 80 -4.95 7.70 21.22
N LEU A 81 -4.55 8.62 20.34
CA LEU A 81 -3.88 8.28 19.09
C LEU A 81 -2.50 7.65 19.33
N LYS A 82 -1.76 8.13 20.34
CA LYS A 82 -0.48 7.53 20.74
C LYS A 82 -0.66 6.09 21.24
N ASN A 83 -1.65 5.83 22.08
CA ASN A 83 -1.94 4.47 22.56
C ASN A 83 -2.31 3.54 21.40
N LEU A 84 -3.19 4.01 20.50
CA LEU A 84 -3.59 3.23 19.33
C LEU A 84 -2.39 2.84 18.45
N VAL A 85 -1.46 3.79 18.21
CA VAL A 85 -0.22 3.53 17.46
C VAL A 85 0.65 2.46 18.12
N MET A 86 0.73 2.46 19.46
CA MET A 86 1.51 1.48 20.21
C MET A 86 0.83 0.09 20.26
N GLU A 87 -0.47 0.01 20.01
CA GLU A 87 -1.31 -1.21 20.07
C GLU A 87 -1.65 -1.81 18.69
N ILE A 88 -0.94 -1.40 17.63
CA ILE A 88 -1.18 -1.92 16.26
C ILE A 88 -0.75 -3.37 16.10
N GLY A 89 0.30 -3.81 16.82
CA GLY A 89 0.77 -5.20 16.81
C GLY A 89 -0.04 -6.13 17.73
N PRO A 90 0.49 -7.34 18.01
CA PRO A 90 1.69 -7.95 17.43
C PRO A 90 1.43 -8.60 16.06
N TYR A 91 2.51 -9.00 15.39
CA TYR A 91 2.49 -9.98 14.31
C TYR A 91 3.54 -11.06 14.58
N TYR A 92 3.45 -12.19 13.88
CA TYR A 92 4.28 -13.36 14.13
C TYR A 92 5.06 -13.77 12.88
N LEU A 93 6.27 -14.26 13.07
CA LEU A 93 7.07 -14.92 12.04
C LEU A 93 7.21 -16.39 12.39
N VAL A 94 6.65 -17.28 11.57
CA VAL A 94 6.81 -18.74 11.71
C VAL A 94 7.73 -19.25 10.62
N LYS A 95 8.86 -19.86 11.01
CA LYS A 95 9.82 -20.40 10.04
C LYS A 95 9.48 -21.81 9.60
N ASN A 96 9.71 -22.11 8.32
CA ASN A 96 9.56 -23.44 7.71
C ASN A 96 8.19 -24.10 7.99
N LEU A 97 7.11 -23.32 8.04
CA LEU A 97 5.75 -23.81 8.25
C LEU A 97 5.25 -24.54 6.98
N PRO A 98 4.78 -25.79 7.08
CA PRO A 98 4.21 -26.51 5.96
C PRO A 98 2.79 -26.03 5.63
N LEU A 99 2.45 -25.96 4.34
CA LEU A 99 1.15 -25.46 3.88
C LEU A 99 -0.05 -26.27 4.38
N HIS A 100 0.12 -27.57 4.63
CA HIS A 100 -0.99 -28.41 5.09
C HIS A 100 -1.49 -28.03 6.50
N GLU A 101 -0.68 -27.33 7.31
CA GLU A 101 -1.10 -26.83 8.63
C GLU A 101 -2.16 -25.73 8.50
N LEU A 102 -2.05 -24.87 7.49
CA LEU A 102 -2.97 -23.75 7.27
C LEU A 102 -4.34 -24.19 6.74
N ILE A 103 -4.46 -25.43 6.25
CA ILE A 103 -5.75 -26.03 5.84
C ILE A 103 -6.26 -27.06 6.84
N ALA A 104 -5.55 -27.27 7.96
CA ALA A 104 -5.97 -28.21 8.98
C ALA A 104 -7.27 -27.73 9.63
N HIS A 105 -8.20 -28.65 9.87
CA HIS A 105 -9.48 -28.32 10.49
C HIS A 105 -9.33 -27.67 11.88
N GLU A 106 -8.28 -28.02 12.61
CA GLU A 106 -7.94 -27.40 13.89
C GLU A 106 -7.57 -25.92 13.73
N PHE A 107 -6.71 -25.59 12.75
CA PHE A 107 -6.36 -24.20 12.42
C PHE A 107 -7.60 -23.40 12.01
N ILE A 108 -8.43 -23.95 11.12
CA ILE A 108 -9.64 -23.29 10.62
C ILE A 108 -10.61 -22.97 11.77
N ASN A 109 -10.86 -23.91 12.69
CA ASN A 109 -11.80 -23.67 13.79
C ASN A 109 -11.24 -22.77 14.89
N ASN A 110 -9.92 -22.76 15.08
CA ASN A 110 -9.29 -21.94 16.12
C ASN A 110 -9.08 -20.49 15.68
N PHE A 111 -8.78 -20.25 14.39
CA PHE A 111 -8.41 -18.91 13.91
C PHE A 111 -9.39 -18.38 12.86
N VAL A 112 -9.57 -19.11 11.75
CA VAL A 112 -10.31 -18.61 10.57
C VAL A 112 -11.80 -18.40 10.86
N LYS A 113 -12.44 -19.31 11.60
CA LYS A 113 -13.87 -19.17 11.96
C LYS A 113 -14.14 -18.22 13.12
N LYS A 114 -13.11 -17.91 13.91
CA LYS A 114 -13.24 -17.10 15.14
C LYS A 114 -12.79 -15.65 14.92
N GLY A 115 -12.13 -15.32 13.81
CA GLY A 115 -11.67 -13.97 13.52
C GLY A 115 -10.98 -13.88 12.15
N SER A 116 -10.39 -12.73 11.86
CA SER A 116 -9.67 -12.49 10.61
C SER A 116 -8.22 -12.94 10.75
N CYS A 117 -7.86 -14.04 10.06
CA CYS A 117 -6.48 -14.53 10.03
C CYS A 117 -5.81 -14.12 8.71
N TYR A 118 -4.62 -13.53 8.83
CA TYR A 118 -3.81 -13.05 7.73
C TYR A 118 -2.50 -13.84 7.70
N ALA A 119 -2.12 -14.34 6.53
CA ALA A 119 -0.81 -14.95 6.33
C ALA A 119 -0.19 -14.50 5.02
N LEU A 120 1.10 -14.22 5.02
CA LEU A 120 1.86 -13.94 3.80
C LEU A 120 3.23 -14.61 3.87
N THR A 121 3.66 -15.27 2.80
CA THR A 121 5.02 -15.82 2.72
C THR A 121 6.05 -14.69 2.76
N TYR A 122 7.07 -14.88 3.58
CA TYR A 122 8.11 -13.89 3.83
C TYR A 122 9.34 -14.14 2.95
N ASN A 123 9.83 -13.09 2.29
CA ASN A 123 11.02 -13.09 1.45
C ASN A 123 10.93 -14.09 0.28
N THR A 124 9.76 -14.12 -0.37
CA THR A 124 9.47 -14.90 -1.58
C THR A 124 9.03 -13.93 -2.67
N ASN A 125 9.82 -13.77 -3.72
CA ASN A 125 9.48 -12.82 -4.78
C ASN A 125 8.40 -13.42 -5.68
N ILE A 126 7.30 -12.70 -5.90
CA ILE A 126 6.15 -13.21 -6.66
C ILE A 126 6.48 -13.62 -8.11
N ASP A 127 7.46 -12.97 -8.75
CA ASP A 127 7.85 -13.27 -10.13
C ASP A 127 8.86 -14.44 -10.22
N GLN A 128 9.42 -14.90 -9.10
CA GLN A 128 10.51 -15.89 -9.07
C GLN A 128 10.18 -17.15 -8.25
N ASP A 129 9.48 -16.98 -7.14
CA ASP A 129 9.24 -18.01 -6.13
C ASP A 129 7.76 -18.40 -6.06
N ASN A 130 7.47 -19.47 -5.30
CA ASN A 130 6.10 -19.74 -4.91
C ASN A 130 5.73 -18.81 -3.76
N THR A 131 4.73 -17.96 -3.97
CA THR A 131 4.19 -17.07 -2.94
C THR A 131 2.82 -17.58 -2.51
N VAL A 132 2.56 -17.55 -1.20
CA VAL A 132 1.27 -17.97 -0.63
C VAL A 132 0.74 -16.89 0.30
N ALA A 133 -0.53 -16.56 0.13
CA ALA A 133 -1.26 -15.70 1.06
C ALA A 133 -2.50 -16.40 1.60
N LEU A 134 -2.83 -16.13 2.85
CA LEU A 134 -4.11 -16.42 3.48
C LEU A 134 -4.83 -15.10 3.70
N LEU A 135 -6.01 -15.00 3.10
CA LEU A 135 -6.89 -13.85 3.22
C LEU A 135 -8.06 -14.23 4.15
N PRO A 136 -8.67 -13.25 4.83
CA PRO A 136 -9.83 -13.51 5.70
C PRO A 136 -11.04 -14.04 4.90
N ASN A 137 -11.19 -13.62 3.65
CA ASN A 137 -12.18 -14.12 2.68
C ASN A 137 -11.43 -14.47 1.37
N VAL A 138 -11.65 -15.66 0.82
CA VAL A 138 -10.72 -16.41 -0.06
C VAL A 138 -10.96 -16.22 -1.56
N VAL A 139 -9.95 -16.49 -2.44
CA VAL A 139 -10.19 -16.72 -3.89
C VAL A 139 -9.71 -18.04 -4.53
N THR A 140 -8.82 -18.86 -3.95
CA THR A 140 -8.39 -20.11 -4.66
C THR A 140 -8.61 -21.43 -3.93
N LEU A 141 -8.85 -21.45 -2.61
CA LEU A 141 -9.33 -22.61 -1.85
C LEU A 141 -10.16 -22.15 -0.65
N ASP A 142 -11.46 -21.93 -0.85
CA ASP A 142 -12.34 -21.43 0.21
C ASP A 142 -12.39 -22.39 1.40
N LEU A 143 -11.73 -22.00 2.50
CA LEU A 143 -11.65 -22.75 3.75
C LEU A 143 -12.92 -22.62 4.61
N MET A 144 -13.80 -21.68 4.26
CA MET A 144 -15.09 -21.45 4.91
C MET A 144 -16.23 -22.16 4.18
N ASP A 145 -15.98 -22.70 2.99
CA ASP A 145 -16.91 -23.51 2.21
C ASP A 145 -17.38 -24.72 3.03
N SER A 146 -18.69 -24.81 3.26
CA SER A 146 -19.34 -25.96 3.93
C SER A 146 -19.02 -27.32 3.29
N SER A 147 -18.67 -27.34 2.00
CA SER A 147 -18.27 -28.54 1.26
C SER A 147 -16.81 -28.94 1.50
N PHE A 148 -15.98 -28.09 2.12
CA PHE A 148 -14.59 -28.34 2.51
C PHE A 148 -14.50 -29.02 3.89
N SER A 149 -15.30 -30.07 4.10
CA SER A 149 -15.25 -30.88 5.32
C SER A 149 -14.14 -31.95 5.25
N PRO A 150 -13.61 -32.44 6.39
CA PRO A 150 -12.56 -33.46 6.43
C PRO A 150 -12.87 -34.73 5.62
N GLU A 151 -14.16 -35.07 5.52
CA GLU A 151 -14.61 -36.26 4.79
C GLU A 151 -14.76 -36.04 3.28
N SER A 152 -14.81 -34.78 2.84
CA SER A 152 -15.01 -34.42 1.44
C SER A 152 -13.84 -34.87 0.56
N LYS A 153 -14.14 -35.21 -0.70
CA LYS A 153 -13.11 -35.50 -1.70
C LYS A 153 -12.21 -34.28 -1.96
N LYS A 154 -12.77 -33.07 -1.85
CA LYS A 154 -12.09 -31.79 -2.06
C LYS A 154 -10.98 -31.58 -1.01
N TYR A 155 -11.33 -31.72 0.29
CA TYR A 155 -10.38 -31.67 1.40
C TYR A 155 -9.31 -32.76 1.29
N LYS A 156 -9.72 -34.03 1.14
CA LYS A 156 -8.79 -35.17 1.04
C LYS A 156 -7.79 -34.99 -0.11
N ARG A 157 -8.24 -34.44 -1.25
CA ARG A 157 -7.37 -34.13 -2.39
C ARG A 157 -6.37 -33.02 -2.09
N ALA A 158 -6.80 -31.93 -1.46
CA ALA A 158 -5.92 -30.81 -1.09
C ALA A 158 -4.91 -31.23 -0.02
N SER A 159 -5.37 -31.91 1.03
CA SER A 159 -4.53 -32.45 2.10
C SER A 159 -3.46 -33.41 1.57
N TRP A 160 -3.85 -34.39 0.74
CA TRP A 160 -2.90 -35.29 0.10
C TRP A 160 -1.87 -34.54 -0.77
N ALA A 161 -2.31 -33.53 -1.53
CA ALA A 161 -1.42 -32.78 -2.40
C ALA A 161 -0.36 -31.99 -1.62
N LEU A 162 -0.76 -31.33 -0.53
CA LEU A 162 0.12 -30.45 0.27
C LEU A 162 0.92 -31.19 1.35
N ASN A 163 0.47 -32.38 1.77
CA ASN A 163 1.15 -33.16 2.80
C ASN A 163 2.05 -34.25 2.19
N GLU A 164 1.51 -35.07 1.28
CA GLU A 164 2.23 -36.25 0.76
C GLU A 164 2.87 -35.98 -0.61
N LYS A 165 2.13 -35.41 -1.56
CA LYS A 165 2.59 -35.28 -2.94
C LYS A 165 3.69 -34.23 -3.09
N LYS A 166 3.50 -33.04 -2.52
CA LYS A 166 4.42 -31.91 -2.61
C LYS A 166 4.42 -31.13 -1.29
N PRO A 167 5.18 -31.59 -0.27
CA PRO A 167 5.27 -30.92 1.02
C PRO A 167 6.04 -29.60 0.89
N LEU A 168 5.29 -28.53 0.63
CA LEU A 168 5.83 -27.17 0.55
C LEU A 168 5.89 -26.53 1.94
N LYS A 169 7.01 -25.87 2.23
CA LYS A 169 7.27 -25.16 3.48
C LYS A 169 7.75 -23.75 3.18
N PHE A 170 7.28 -22.78 3.97
CA PHE A 170 7.66 -21.39 3.83
C PHE A 170 7.86 -20.72 5.18
N ASN A 171 8.50 -19.56 5.17
CA ASN A 171 8.42 -18.64 6.30
C ASN A 171 7.17 -17.80 6.13
N PHE A 172 6.35 -17.66 7.16
CA PHE A 172 5.11 -16.87 7.11
C PHE A 172 5.14 -15.72 8.09
N LEU A 173 4.76 -14.53 7.62
CA LEU A 173 4.20 -13.49 8.46
C LEU A 173 2.75 -13.85 8.76
N LEU A 174 2.36 -13.86 10.03
CA LEU A 174 1.02 -14.16 10.51
C LEU A 174 0.50 -13.02 11.38
N ALA A 175 -0.76 -12.67 11.22
CA ALA A 175 -1.49 -11.85 12.16
C ALA A 175 -2.91 -12.40 12.30
N TRP A 176 -3.48 -12.21 13.48
CA TRP A 176 -4.84 -12.65 13.75
C TRP A 176 -5.57 -11.55 14.53
N HIS A 177 -6.66 -11.07 13.93
CA HIS A 177 -7.55 -10.12 14.56
C HIS A 177 -8.78 -10.87 15.09
N HIS A 178 -9.03 -10.73 16.39
CA HIS A 178 -10.15 -11.35 17.09
C HIS A 178 -10.74 -10.36 18.10
N GLU A 179 -12.07 -10.29 18.17
CA GLU A 179 -12.79 -9.40 19.10
C GLU A 179 -13.03 -10.02 20.49
N GLY A 180 -12.53 -11.24 20.75
CA GLY A 180 -12.68 -11.94 22.02
C GLY A 180 -11.41 -12.05 22.87
N ALA A 181 -11.57 -12.42 24.14
CA ALA A 181 -10.54 -12.35 25.19
C ALA A 181 -9.45 -13.46 25.18
N GLU A 182 -9.38 -14.31 24.16
CA GLU A 182 -8.40 -15.40 24.09
C GLU A 182 -7.07 -14.90 23.47
N GLU A 183 -6.17 -14.35 24.30
CA GLU A 183 -4.96 -13.65 23.86
C GLU A 183 -3.75 -14.53 23.49
N SER A 184 -3.74 -15.84 23.74
CA SER A 184 -2.51 -16.67 23.67
C SER A 184 -2.55 -17.89 22.73
N THR A 185 -3.47 -17.91 21.77
CA THR A 185 -3.71 -19.08 20.90
C THR A 185 -2.65 -19.27 19.81
N VAL A 186 -2.12 -18.20 19.19
CA VAL A 186 -1.21 -18.35 18.02
C VAL A 186 0.15 -18.95 18.42
N MET A 187 0.79 -18.39 19.46
CA MET A 187 2.09 -18.87 19.95
C MET A 187 2.04 -20.32 20.45
N SER A 188 0.98 -20.67 21.19
CA SER A 188 0.78 -22.02 21.70
C SER A 188 0.49 -23.02 20.58
N TYR A 189 -0.33 -22.64 19.60
CA TYR A 189 -0.67 -23.48 18.44
C TYR A 189 0.56 -23.83 17.60
N PHE A 190 1.40 -22.84 17.28
CA PHE A 190 2.61 -23.04 16.48
C PHE A 190 3.86 -23.36 17.30
N SER A 191 3.72 -23.76 18.57
CA SER A 191 4.83 -24.06 19.50
C SER A 191 5.81 -25.14 19.01
N LYS A 192 5.37 -26.02 18.10
CA LYS A 192 6.22 -27.04 17.44
C LYS A 192 7.21 -26.43 16.43
N TYR A 193 6.94 -25.21 15.97
CA TYR A 193 7.71 -24.48 14.96
C TYR A 193 8.49 -23.34 15.61
N GLN A 194 9.48 -22.80 14.89
CA GLN A 194 10.17 -21.59 15.35
C GLN A 194 9.30 -20.37 15.07
N ILE A 195 8.37 -20.09 15.97
CA ILE A 195 7.54 -18.89 15.99
C ILE A 195 8.22 -17.77 16.78
N GLN A 196 8.14 -16.55 16.25
CA GLN A 196 8.64 -15.34 16.90
C GLN A 196 7.56 -14.27 16.86
N GLU A 197 7.24 -13.69 18.01
CA GLU A 197 6.38 -12.51 18.09
C GLU A 197 7.21 -11.26 17.80
N HIS A 198 6.67 -10.36 16.98
CA HIS A 198 7.28 -9.10 16.60
C HIS A 198 6.29 -7.96 16.81
N GLN A 199 6.82 -6.82 17.22
CA GLN A 199 6.08 -5.57 17.26
C GLN A 199 6.41 -4.72 16.03
N PRO A 200 5.43 -4.01 15.44
CA PRO A 200 5.71 -3.05 14.40
C PRO A 200 6.74 -2.01 14.87
N LYS A 201 7.67 -1.67 13.98
CA LYS A 201 8.61 -0.57 14.23
C LYS A 201 7.85 0.74 14.09
N ILE A 202 7.87 1.54 15.16
CA ILE A 202 7.24 2.86 15.19
C ILE A 202 8.33 3.93 15.19
N ALA A 203 8.28 4.83 14.21
CA ALA A 203 9.13 6.00 14.11
C ALA A 203 8.25 7.25 14.26
N LEU A 204 8.49 8.00 15.35
CA LEU A 204 7.81 9.27 15.63
C LEU A 204 8.81 10.40 15.42
N SER A 205 8.42 11.40 14.65
CA SER A 205 9.26 12.56 14.36
C SER A 205 8.44 13.83 14.32
N THR A 206 9.08 14.95 14.63
CA THR A 206 8.50 16.28 14.49
C THR A 206 9.38 17.07 13.53
N ILE A 207 8.82 17.35 12.35
CA ILE A 207 9.47 18.14 11.32
C ILE A 207 9.22 19.61 11.66
N ARG A 208 10.27 20.42 11.63
CA ARG A 208 10.16 21.87 11.86
C ARG A 208 10.18 22.60 10.53
N ASP A 209 9.50 23.75 10.49
CA ASP A 209 9.51 24.68 9.36
C ASP A 209 9.16 23.99 8.02
N LEU A 210 8.10 23.17 8.04
CA LEU A 210 7.63 22.43 6.87
C LEU A 210 6.75 23.31 5.99
N GLN A 211 7.09 23.44 4.70
CA GLN A 211 6.21 24.05 3.72
C GLN A 211 5.12 23.07 3.31
N CYS A 212 3.86 23.39 3.63
CA CYS A 212 2.68 22.58 3.34
C CYS A 212 1.85 23.20 2.20
N PRO A 213 1.43 22.43 1.19
CA PRO A 213 0.51 22.89 0.15
C PRO A 213 -0.83 23.36 0.72
N LEU A 214 -1.39 24.43 0.15
CA LEU A 214 -2.75 24.86 0.44
C LEU A 214 -3.75 24.04 -0.37
N LEU A 215 -4.76 23.48 0.29
CA LEU A 215 -5.73 22.58 -0.32
C LEU A 215 -7.15 23.13 -0.12
N GLN A 216 -8.00 22.96 -1.12
CA GLN A 216 -9.44 23.17 -1.01
C GLN A 216 -10.13 21.81 -1.16
N SER A 217 -10.80 21.31 -0.12
CA SER A 217 -11.45 19.98 -0.15
C SER A 217 -12.34 19.80 -1.39
N GLY A 218 -12.99 20.88 -1.83
CA GLY A 218 -13.84 20.95 -3.00
C GLY A 218 -13.20 20.58 -4.35
N GLU A 219 -11.90 20.82 -4.52
CA GLU A 219 -11.23 20.99 -5.83
C GLU A 219 -10.03 20.04 -5.99
N LEU A 220 -10.24 18.87 -6.58
CA LEU A 220 -9.18 17.86 -6.79
C LEU A 220 -8.09 18.31 -7.76
N GLU A 221 -8.44 19.07 -8.79
CA GLU A 221 -7.49 19.60 -9.79
C GLU A 221 -6.75 20.85 -9.29
N GLY A 222 -7.09 21.32 -8.09
CA GLY A 222 -6.61 22.60 -7.59
C GLY A 222 -7.26 23.80 -8.31
N LYS A 223 -6.94 24.99 -7.83
CA LYS A 223 -7.31 26.25 -8.45
C LYS A 223 -6.06 27.09 -8.62
N PRO A 224 -5.82 27.65 -9.82
CA PRO A 224 -4.65 28.49 -10.05
C PRO A 224 -4.51 29.57 -8.98
N GLU A 225 -3.33 29.67 -8.38
CA GLU A 225 -2.96 30.64 -7.34
C GLU A 225 -3.74 30.53 -6.00
N GLU A 226 -4.71 29.64 -5.88
CA GLU A 226 -5.54 29.49 -4.67
C GLU A 226 -5.32 28.15 -3.94
N SER A 227 -5.18 27.05 -4.67
CA SER A 227 -4.96 25.74 -4.05
C SER A 227 -4.27 24.75 -4.98
N CYS A 228 -3.45 23.88 -4.40
CA CYS A 228 -2.77 22.81 -5.11
C CYS A 228 -3.72 21.66 -5.46
N SER A 229 -3.32 20.88 -6.47
CA SER A 229 -4.03 19.68 -6.92
C SER A 229 -3.71 18.46 -6.06
N ALA A 230 -4.58 17.44 -6.13
CA ALA A 230 -4.37 16.16 -5.48
C ALA A 230 -3.08 15.44 -5.96
N PRO A 231 -2.75 15.37 -7.27
CA PRO A 231 -1.49 14.77 -7.72
C PRO A 231 -0.25 15.50 -7.20
N GLU A 232 -0.25 16.83 -7.14
CA GLU A 232 0.88 17.59 -6.57
C GLU A 232 1.11 17.27 -5.10
N LEU A 233 0.03 17.14 -4.33
CA LEU A 233 0.10 16.71 -2.93
C LEU A 233 0.62 15.27 -2.80
N PHE A 234 0.19 14.37 -3.69
CA PHE A 234 0.64 12.98 -3.69
C PHE A 234 2.16 12.88 -3.83
N ASP A 235 2.73 13.58 -4.81
CA ASP A 235 4.18 13.62 -5.02
C ASP A 235 4.91 14.26 -3.83
N TRP A 236 4.37 15.38 -3.31
CA TRP A 236 4.97 16.09 -2.17
C TRP A 236 5.00 15.23 -0.91
N LEU A 237 3.92 14.50 -0.65
CA LEU A 237 3.83 13.62 0.50
C LEU A 237 4.86 12.48 0.45
N GLY A 238 5.10 11.94 -0.75
CA GLY A 238 6.16 10.96 -0.98
C GLY A 238 7.55 11.48 -0.64
N ALA A 239 7.84 12.75 -0.97
CA ALA A 239 9.10 13.40 -0.63
C ALA A 239 9.24 13.64 0.89
N VAL A 240 8.15 14.07 1.55
CA VAL A 240 8.12 14.28 3.01
C VAL A 240 8.38 12.97 3.76
N PHE A 241 7.70 11.87 3.40
CA PHE A 241 7.91 10.57 4.03
C PHE A 241 9.29 9.97 3.75
N SER A 242 9.93 10.39 2.67
CA SER A 242 11.30 10.00 2.32
C SER A 242 12.36 10.91 2.97
N ASN A 243 11.94 11.87 3.81
CA ASN A 243 12.81 12.84 4.47
C ASN A 243 13.70 13.62 3.48
N VAL A 244 13.14 13.97 2.33
CA VAL A 244 13.83 14.74 1.28
C VAL A 244 13.78 16.22 1.64
N GLU A 245 14.94 16.90 1.60
CA GLU A 245 15.00 18.35 1.76
C GLU A 245 14.48 19.05 0.50
N LEU A 246 13.39 19.82 0.65
CA LEU A 246 12.70 20.52 -0.45
C LEU A 246 13.30 21.90 -0.77
N ASN A 247 14.58 22.08 -0.45
CA ASN A 247 15.25 23.36 -0.53
C ASN A 247 16.01 23.45 -1.86
N ASN A 248 15.61 24.37 -2.74
CA ASN A 248 16.34 24.68 -3.97
C ASN A 248 17.60 25.52 -3.67
N GLN A 249 18.47 25.01 -2.80
CA GLN A 249 19.74 25.66 -2.48
C GLN A 249 20.82 25.17 -3.45
N SER A 250 21.46 26.12 -4.13
CA SER A 250 22.52 25.83 -5.10
C SER A 250 23.85 25.53 -4.39
N PHE A 251 24.04 24.31 -3.89
CA PHE A 251 25.32 23.87 -3.35
C PHE A 251 25.80 22.61 -4.08
N SER A 252 26.55 22.79 -5.17
CA SER A 252 27.21 21.75 -6.01
C SER A 252 26.31 20.69 -6.69
N PHE A 253 25.10 20.47 -6.20
CA PHE A 253 24.02 19.71 -6.83
C PHE A 253 22.73 20.54 -6.71
N VAL A 254 21.85 20.46 -7.71
CA VAL A 254 20.58 21.19 -7.72
C VAL A 254 19.47 20.20 -7.39
N SER A 255 18.84 20.35 -6.22
CA SER A 255 17.53 19.72 -5.97
C SER A 255 16.48 20.58 -6.66
N THR A 256 15.91 20.09 -7.75
CA THR A 256 14.87 20.81 -8.50
C THR A 256 13.46 20.57 -7.95
N TYR A 257 13.31 19.67 -6.98
CA TYR A 257 12.01 19.35 -6.41
C TYR A 257 11.66 20.35 -5.29
N CYS A 258 10.55 21.06 -5.48
CA CYS A 258 10.08 22.13 -4.60
C CYS A 258 8.69 21.80 -4.06
N CYS A 259 8.32 22.41 -2.93
CA CYS A 259 6.94 22.34 -2.44
C CYS A 259 5.96 22.98 -3.45
N PRO A 260 4.84 22.31 -3.80
CA PRO A 260 3.79 22.87 -4.66
C PRO A 260 3.29 24.22 -4.16
N GLN A 261 2.91 25.11 -5.09
CA GLN A 261 2.41 26.45 -4.77
C GLN A 261 0.92 26.58 -5.12
N PRO A 262 0.10 27.26 -4.30
CA PRO A 262 0.51 28.04 -3.12
C PRO A 262 0.75 27.18 -1.86
N SER A 263 1.72 27.56 -1.03
CA SER A 263 2.06 26.86 0.22
C SER A 263 2.08 27.78 1.45
N ILE A 264 1.99 27.17 2.63
CA ILE A 264 2.12 27.84 3.93
C ILE A 264 3.24 27.20 4.74
N LEU A 265 4.01 28.02 5.45
CA LEU A 265 5.03 27.53 6.37
C LEU A 265 4.40 27.12 7.70
N VAL A 266 4.58 25.86 8.06
CA VAL A 266 4.12 25.27 9.32
C VAL A 266 5.32 25.10 10.26
N GLU A 267 5.24 25.68 11.46
CA GLU A 267 6.34 25.63 12.44
C GLU A 267 6.67 24.19 12.85
N LYS A 268 5.66 23.34 13.05
CA LYS A 268 5.79 21.95 13.50
C LYS A 268 4.79 21.05 12.79
N ALA A 269 5.28 19.99 12.16
CA ALA A 269 4.44 18.92 11.62
C ALA A 269 4.82 17.60 12.29
N TYR A 270 3.82 16.87 12.76
CA TYR A 270 4.01 15.56 13.37
C TYR A 270 3.96 14.49 12.30
N LEU A 271 5.02 13.67 12.20
CA LEU A 271 5.10 12.54 11.29
C LEU A 271 5.28 11.26 12.08
N CYS A 272 4.36 10.32 11.87
CA CYS A 272 4.45 8.96 12.41
C CYS A 272 4.52 7.96 11.26
N THR A 273 5.45 7.02 11.34
CA THR A 273 5.58 5.89 10.42
C THR A 273 5.64 4.58 11.20
N ILE A 274 4.78 3.66 10.83
CA ILE A 274 4.61 2.33 11.43
C ILE A 274 4.98 1.32 10.36
N THR A 275 5.92 0.44 10.65
CA THR A 275 6.46 -0.53 9.69
C THR A 275 6.43 -1.94 10.27
N GLY A 276 5.77 -2.87 9.60
CA GLY A 276 5.60 -4.24 10.07
C GLY A 276 4.59 -5.00 9.23
N PHE A 277 3.90 -5.97 9.83
CA PHE A 277 2.73 -6.60 9.22
C PHE A 277 1.47 -6.08 9.92
N ILE A 278 0.73 -5.19 9.25
CA ILE A 278 -0.35 -4.40 9.85
C ILE A 278 -1.70 -4.88 9.30
N VAL A 279 -2.62 -5.21 10.20
CA VAL A 279 -3.98 -5.67 9.82
C VAL A 279 -4.88 -4.48 9.48
N SER A 280 -5.76 -4.65 8.50
CA SER A 280 -6.65 -3.60 8.00
C SER A 280 -7.59 -3.04 9.08
N GLU A 281 -8.02 -3.86 10.03
CA GLU A 281 -8.91 -3.46 11.12
C GLU A 281 -8.27 -2.39 12.01
N LYS A 282 -6.97 -2.50 12.27
CA LYS A 282 -6.21 -1.50 13.04
C LYS A 282 -6.06 -0.19 12.25
N ILE A 283 -5.97 -0.27 10.91
CA ILE A 283 -5.93 0.90 10.04
C ILE A 283 -7.29 1.59 9.99
N CYS A 284 -8.40 0.84 10.00
CA CYS A 284 -9.75 1.41 10.12
C CYS A 284 -9.88 2.23 11.42
N LEU A 285 -9.46 1.67 12.56
CA LEU A 285 -9.46 2.41 13.83
C LEU A 285 -8.59 3.67 13.76
N LEU A 286 -7.42 3.60 13.12
CA LEU A 286 -6.55 4.75 12.94
C LEU A 286 -7.19 5.84 12.06
N LEU A 287 -7.85 5.45 10.97
CA LEU A 287 -8.57 6.36 10.08
C LEU A 287 -9.75 7.02 10.81
N GLU A 288 -10.51 6.26 11.61
CA GLU A 288 -11.60 6.78 12.43
C GLU A 288 -11.08 7.80 13.46
N GLN A 289 -9.98 7.52 14.14
CA GLN A 289 -9.35 8.47 15.06
C GLN A 289 -8.85 9.74 14.37
N LEU A 290 -8.31 9.63 13.15
CA LEU A 290 -7.91 10.79 12.35
C LEU A 290 -9.12 11.60 11.85
N CYS A 291 -10.27 10.96 11.61
CA CYS A 291 -11.52 11.66 11.32
C CYS A 291 -12.01 12.45 12.54
N HIS A 292 -12.02 11.82 13.72
CA HIS A 292 -12.40 12.44 14.99
C HIS A 292 -11.40 13.48 15.50
N TYR A 293 -10.21 13.55 14.92
CA TYR A 293 -9.22 14.58 15.25
C TYR A 293 -9.78 16.00 15.09
N PHE A 294 -10.73 16.20 14.17
CA PHE A 294 -11.36 17.50 13.90
C PHE A 294 -12.64 17.77 14.71
N ASP A 295 -13.00 16.91 15.67
CA ASP A 295 -14.16 17.15 16.55
C ASP A 295 -13.94 18.39 17.44
N ASP A 296 -12.69 18.67 17.81
CA ASP A 296 -12.30 19.96 18.37
C ASP A 296 -11.73 20.88 17.28
N PRO A 297 -11.88 22.21 17.41
CA PRO A 297 -11.19 23.17 16.54
C PRO A 297 -9.66 22.96 16.56
N LYS A 298 -9.09 22.67 15.40
CA LYS A 298 -7.63 22.55 15.19
C LYS A 298 -7.13 23.67 14.29
N LEU A 299 -5.82 23.92 14.34
CA LEU A 299 -5.17 24.94 13.51
C LEU A 299 -4.97 24.45 12.07
N THR A 300 -4.61 23.16 11.90
CA THR A 300 -4.45 22.56 10.58
C THR A 300 -5.80 22.33 9.89
N PRO A 301 -5.91 22.60 8.58
CA PRO A 301 -7.13 22.34 7.80
C PRO A 301 -7.27 20.88 7.33
N TRP A 302 -6.20 20.09 7.36
CA TRP A 302 -6.19 18.69 6.92
C TRP A 302 -5.13 17.85 7.64
N VAL A 303 -5.30 16.53 7.61
CA VAL A 303 -4.30 15.52 8.01
C VAL A 303 -4.20 14.44 6.95
N THR A 304 -3.09 13.70 6.91
CA THR A 304 -2.93 12.59 5.96
C THR A 304 -2.81 11.24 6.64
N LEU A 305 -3.30 10.20 5.97
CA LEU A 305 -3.01 8.80 6.27
C LEU A 305 -2.61 8.11 4.97
N SER A 306 -1.41 7.54 4.94
CA SER A 306 -0.85 6.85 3.79
C SER A 306 -0.49 5.44 4.15
N VAL A 307 -0.94 4.50 3.33
CA VAL A 307 -0.75 3.07 3.55
C VAL A 307 -0.13 2.47 2.31
N GLN A 308 0.95 1.74 2.51
CA GLN A 308 1.69 1.03 1.48
C GLN A 308 1.65 -0.48 1.80
N GLY A 309 1.24 -1.25 0.80
CA GLY A 309 1.22 -2.70 0.85
C GLY A 309 2.59 -3.36 0.67
N PHE A 310 2.59 -4.69 0.64
CA PHE A 310 3.76 -5.48 0.30
C PHE A 310 3.90 -5.61 -1.22
N ALA A 311 5.09 -5.35 -1.74
CA ALA A 311 5.38 -5.52 -3.17
C ALA A 311 5.32 -6.99 -3.64
N ASP A 312 5.58 -7.93 -2.71
CA ASP A 312 5.56 -9.38 -2.97
C ASP A 312 4.21 -10.03 -2.59
N SER A 313 3.14 -9.24 -2.42
CA SER A 313 1.81 -9.80 -2.17
C SER A 313 1.26 -10.46 -3.44
N PRO A 314 0.75 -11.70 -3.41
CA PRO A 314 0.15 -12.33 -4.59
C PRO A 314 -1.21 -11.73 -4.97
N VAL A 315 -1.82 -11.00 -4.03
CA VAL A 315 -3.16 -10.46 -4.14
C VAL A 315 -3.14 -8.95 -3.92
N SER A 316 -3.72 -8.22 -4.85
CA SER A 316 -3.97 -6.78 -4.81
C SER A 316 -5.36 -6.47 -4.25
N TRP A 317 -5.84 -5.23 -4.39
CA TRP A 317 -7.22 -4.86 -4.03
C TRP A 317 -8.26 -5.77 -4.67
N ARG A 318 -9.30 -6.08 -3.89
CA ARG A 318 -10.45 -6.89 -4.34
C ARG A 318 -10.06 -8.20 -5.00
N GLU A 319 -9.00 -8.80 -4.50
CA GLU A 319 -8.57 -10.15 -4.87
C GLU A 319 -7.98 -10.27 -6.29
N ASN A 320 -7.64 -9.15 -6.94
CA ASN A 320 -7.00 -9.18 -8.26
C ASN A 320 -5.55 -9.65 -8.13
N GLU A 321 -5.07 -10.41 -9.12
CA GLU A 321 -3.67 -10.87 -9.15
C GLU A 321 -2.73 -9.67 -9.22
N HIS A 322 -1.78 -9.63 -8.29
CA HIS A 322 -0.78 -8.59 -8.25
C HIS A 322 0.37 -8.94 -9.21
N GLY A 323 0.83 -7.99 -10.03
CA GLY A 323 2.02 -8.16 -10.89
C GLY A 323 3.20 -7.27 -10.49
N PHE A 324 4.42 -7.82 -10.38
CA PHE A 324 5.60 -7.05 -9.92
C PHE A 324 6.55 -6.57 -11.04
N ARG A 325 6.30 -6.92 -12.31
CA ARG A 325 7.22 -6.75 -13.47
C ARG A 325 8.09 -5.48 -13.54
N LYS A 326 7.58 -4.29 -13.17
CA LYS A 326 8.35 -3.02 -13.17
C LYS A 326 8.01 -2.14 -11.95
N GLY A 327 7.65 -2.76 -10.83
CA GLY A 327 7.08 -2.08 -9.67
C GLY A 327 5.58 -2.30 -9.61
N GLY A 328 5.14 -2.94 -8.55
CA GLY A 328 3.75 -3.09 -8.15
C GLY A 328 3.74 -2.87 -6.66
N GLU A 329 3.71 -1.62 -6.24
CA GLU A 329 3.46 -1.31 -4.84
C GLU A 329 2.08 -0.69 -4.82
N HIS A 330 1.22 -1.23 -3.95
CA HIS A 330 -0.13 -0.73 -3.78
C HIS A 330 -0.08 0.29 -2.68
N LEU A 331 -0.41 1.51 -3.03
CA LEU A 331 -0.35 2.62 -2.11
C LEU A 331 -1.66 3.39 -2.21
N TYR A 332 -2.23 3.69 -1.06
CA TYR A 332 -3.36 4.61 -0.97
C TYR A 332 -3.15 5.66 0.10
N ASN A 333 -3.67 6.85 -0.17
CA ASN A 333 -3.67 7.98 0.75
C ASN A 333 -5.10 8.42 1.01
N PHE A 334 -5.39 8.72 2.27
CA PHE A 334 -6.49 9.56 2.70
C PHE A 334 -5.96 10.94 3.07
N VAL A 335 -6.52 11.98 2.46
CA VAL A 335 -6.36 13.36 2.91
C VAL A 335 -7.66 13.74 3.60
N VAL A 336 -7.64 13.83 4.92
CA VAL A 336 -8.82 14.06 5.76
C VAL A 336 -8.92 15.55 6.05
N PHE A 337 -10.06 16.16 5.70
CA PHE A 337 -10.34 17.57 5.93
C PHE A 337 -11.21 17.78 7.16
N SER A 338 -11.15 18.98 7.74
CA SER A 338 -11.91 19.35 8.95
C SER A 338 -13.44 19.33 8.77
N ASN A 339 -13.94 19.37 7.53
CA ASN A 339 -15.36 19.31 7.19
C ASN A 339 -15.87 17.87 6.93
N GLN A 340 -15.11 16.85 7.33
CA GLN A 340 -15.36 15.42 7.08
C GLN A 340 -15.28 15.00 5.59
N ASP A 341 -14.85 15.89 4.71
CA ASP A 341 -14.46 15.47 3.35
C ASP A 341 -13.13 14.72 3.41
N TYR A 342 -12.94 13.84 2.44
CA TYR A 342 -11.63 13.25 2.18
C TYR A 342 -11.32 13.16 0.70
N TRP A 343 -10.03 13.21 0.39
CA TRP A 343 -9.50 12.72 -0.87
C TRP A 343 -8.95 11.32 -0.68
N LEU A 344 -9.30 10.41 -1.59
CA LEU A 344 -8.73 9.07 -1.71
C LEU A 344 -7.82 9.07 -2.94
N GLN A 345 -6.53 8.86 -2.74
CA GLN A 345 -5.55 8.73 -3.82
C GLN A 345 -5.07 7.29 -3.84
N MET A 346 -5.17 6.60 -4.97
CA MET A 346 -4.73 5.21 -5.13
C MET A 346 -3.71 5.14 -6.25
N ALA A 347 -2.48 4.74 -5.91
CA ALA A 347 -1.43 4.44 -6.86
C ALA A 347 -1.35 2.94 -7.09
N VAL A 348 -1.50 2.56 -8.35
CA VAL A 348 -1.64 1.17 -8.78
C VAL A 348 -0.54 0.82 -9.77
N GLY A 349 0.02 -0.38 -9.61
CA GLY A 349 1.08 -0.92 -10.44
C GLY A 349 0.65 -1.11 -11.90
N ALA A 350 1.62 -1.26 -12.79
CA ALA A 350 1.41 -1.27 -14.24
C ALA A 350 0.42 -2.32 -14.78
N ASN A 351 0.18 -3.39 -14.02
CA ASN A 351 -0.65 -4.53 -14.40
C ASN A 351 -1.76 -4.82 -13.39
N ASP A 352 -1.98 -3.94 -12.42
CA ASP A 352 -2.98 -4.15 -11.36
C ASP A 352 -4.24 -3.33 -11.67
N ASP A 353 -5.39 -3.83 -11.23
CA ASP A 353 -6.69 -3.17 -11.41
C ASP A 353 -7.01 -2.26 -10.20
N CYS A 354 -7.53 -1.05 -10.47
CA CYS A 354 -7.94 -0.13 -9.41
C CYS A 354 -9.43 -0.31 -9.08
N PRO A 355 -9.80 -0.50 -7.80
CA PRO A 355 -11.20 -0.53 -7.40
C PRO A 355 -11.85 0.87 -7.47
N PRO A 356 -13.15 0.96 -7.80
CA PRO A 356 -13.97 2.18 -7.76
C PRO A 356 -14.66 2.43 -6.41
#